data_AF-A0A177EM63-F1
#
_entry.id   AF-A0A177EM63-F1
#
_cell.length_a   1.000
_cell.length_b   1.000
_cell.length_c   1.000
_cell.angle_alpha   90.00
_cell.angle_beta   90.00
_cell.angle_gamma   90.00
#
_symmetry.space_group_name_H-M   'P 1'
#
loop_
_entity.id
_entity.type
_entity.pdbx_description
1 polymer ?
#
loop_
_entity_poly.entity_id
_entity_poly.type
_entity_poly.pdbx_seq_one_letter_code
_entity_poly.pdbx_strand_id
1 'polypeptide(L)'
;MSVTEAVARIELAEEFEFDPSAISVIESATINSETEFKQVCLALFRNYWGLPKIQKQEKWADFVLTAIEKRADRNEFFAYLMECIKQEWRQIDIRLKPKFVNLVIKVIEKQIKHTDAQIDKFIIKGPDAEFDWPIMKAVIKSKESLSTAETEYLLDYLTKNANTYFMNFFIKHILPILKRDGVTKKIADRAYAEGSSKETSSRMKELFYLIHACAP
;
A
#
# COMPACT_ATOMS: atom_id res chain seq x y z
N MET A 1 -18.91 5.00 -23.76
CA MET A 1 -20.00 4.98 -22.75
C MET A 1 -19.68 6.04 -21.72
N SER A 2 -20.69 6.78 -21.26
CA SER A 2 -20.52 7.92 -20.35
C SER A 2 -20.22 7.45 -18.92
N VAL A 3 -19.63 8.34 -18.12
CA VAL A 3 -19.33 8.09 -16.69
C VAL A 3 -20.61 7.87 -15.89
N THR A 4 -21.66 8.64 -16.17
CA THR A 4 -22.96 8.49 -15.51
C THR A 4 -23.56 7.10 -15.75
N GLU A 5 -23.50 6.61 -17.00
CA GLU A 5 -23.96 5.25 -17.32
C GLU A 5 -23.10 4.18 -16.65
N ALA A 6 -21.78 4.37 -16.60
CA ALA A 6 -20.85 3.45 -15.95
C ALA A 6 -21.11 3.37 -14.44
N VAL A 7 -21.25 4.52 -13.76
CA VAL A 7 -21.55 4.60 -12.32
C VAL A 7 -22.89 3.94 -12.01
N ALA A 8 -23.94 4.26 -12.77
CA ALA A 8 -25.25 3.67 -12.57
C ALA A 8 -25.19 2.13 -12.70
N ARG A 9 -24.44 1.58 -13.67
CA ARG A 9 -24.28 0.12 -13.80
C ARG A 9 -23.48 -0.50 -12.66
N ILE A 10 -22.44 0.17 -12.17
CA ILE A 10 -21.65 -0.28 -11.02
C ILE A 10 -22.49 -0.28 -9.73
N GLU A 11 -23.32 0.74 -9.54
CA GLU A 11 -24.21 0.85 -8.38
C GLU A 11 -25.37 -0.14 -8.43
N LEU A 12 -25.91 -0.41 -9.63
CA LEU A 12 -26.98 -1.40 -9.86
C LEU A 12 -26.51 -2.85 -9.69
N ALA A 13 -25.21 -3.12 -9.68
CA ALA A 13 -24.67 -4.39 -9.18
C ALA A 13 -24.84 -4.41 -7.64
N GLU A 14 -26.09 -4.50 -7.17
CA GLU A 14 -26.48 -4.36 -5.77
C GLU A 14 -25.79 -5.35 -4.81
N GLU A 15 -25.77 -4.95 -3.53
CA GLU A 15 -24.94 -5.33 -2.37
C GLU A 15 -24.63 -6.82 -2.13
N PHE A 16 -25.28 -7.77 -2.81
CA PHE A 16 -25.18 -9.18 -2.47
C PHE A 16 -24.61 -10.06 -3.57
N GLU A 17 -24.54 -9.61 -4.82
CA GLU A 17 -23.99 -10.38 -5.93
C GLU A 17 -23.00 -9.58 -6.76
N PHE A 18 -21.84 -10.20 -6.99
CA PHE A 18 -20.83 -9.67 -7.89
C PHE A 18 -21.27 -10.00 -9.33
N ASP A 19 -21.62 -8.98 -10.11
CA ASP A 19 -21.89 -9.10 -11.56
C ASP A 19 -20.68 -8.58 -12.38
N PRO A 20 -19.86 -9.48 -12.93
CA PRO A 20 -18.73 -9.11 -13.79
C PRO A 20 -19.15 -8.30 -15.02
N SER A 21 -20.35 -8.54 -15.55
CA SER A 21 -20.83 -7.88 -16.78
C SER A 21 -21.08 -6.41 -16.53
N ALA A 22 -21.77 -6.09 -15.42
CA ALA A 22 -22.02 -4.72 -14.98
C ALA A 22 -20.72 -3.96 -14.68
N ILE A 23 -19.69 -4.64 -14.18
CA ILE A 23 -18.42 -4.03 -13.76
C ILE A 23 -17.41 -3.92 -14.93
N SER A 24 -17.51 -4.79 -15.95
CA SER A 24 -16.65 -4.75 -17.16
C SER A 24 -16.71 -3.42 -17.92
N VAL A 25 -17.76 -2.63 -17.66
CA VAL A 25 -17.98 -1.29 -18.19
C VAL A 25 -16.80 -0.35 -17.92
N ILE A 26 -16.06 -0.57 -16.83
CA ILE A 26 -14.87 0.21 -16.48
C ILE A 26 -13.84 0.17 -17.60
N GLU A 27 -13.70 -0.95 -18.34
CA GLU A 27 -12.71 -1.07 -19.42
C GLU A 27 -12.95 -0.07 -20.56
N SER A 28 -14.20 0.36 -20.78
CA SER A 28 -14.62 1.18 -21.92
C SER A 28 -15.22 2.54 -21.54
N ALA A 29 -15.30 2.86 -20.23
CA ALA A 29 -15.77 4.15 -19.75
C ALA A 29 -14.83 5.27 -20.22
N THR A 30 -15.39 6.31 -20.84
CA THR A 30 -14.63 7.49 -21.27
C THR A 30 -14.55 8.48 -20.13
N ILE A 31 -13.37 8.68 -19.57
CA ILE A 31 -13.12 9.57 -18.41
C ILE A 31 -12.20 10.69 -18.87
N ASN A 32 -12.69 11.92 -18.74
CA ASN A 32 -12.04 13.12 -19.25
C ASN A 32 -11.65 14.10 -18.13
N SER A 33 -12.01 13.82 -16.87
CA SER A 33 -11.75 14.72 -15.75
C SER A 33 -11.47 13.98 -14.44
N GLU A 34 -10.77 14.66 -13.53
CA GLU A 34 -10.54 14.21 -12.15
C GLU A 34 -11.87 13.93 -11.40
N THR A 35 -12.88 14.75 -11.61
CA THR A 35 -14.20 14.55 -10.98
C THR A 35 -14.83 13.23 -11.41
N GLU A 36 -14.71 12.87 -12.69
CA GLU A 36 -15.22 11.60 -13.22
C GLU A 36 -14.43 10.40 -12.68
N PHE A 37 -13.11 10.50 -12.53
CA PHE A 37 -12.31 9.46 -11.85
C PHE A 37 -12.84 9.22 -10.43
N LYS A 38 -13.03 10.30 -9.65
CA LYS A 38 -13.54 10.20 -8.27
C LYS A 38 -14.92 9.54 -8.22
N GLN A 39 -15.82 9.87 -9.14
CA GLN A 39 -17.15 9.28 -9.20
C GLN A 39 -17.08 7.76 -9.43
N VAL A 40 -16.31 7.31 -10.42
CA VAL A 40 -16.17 5.88 -10.74
C VAL A 40 -15.48 5.14 -9.60
N CYS A 41 -14.36 5.65 -9.07
CA CYS A 41 -13.62 5.02 -7.99
C CYS A 41 -14.45 4.91 -6.69
N LEU A 42 -15.26 5.92 -6.38
CA LEU A 42 -16.17 5.88 -5.23
C LEU A 42 -17.28 4.84 -5.41
N ALA A 43 -17.86 4.75 -6.61
CA ALA A 43 -18.86 3.72 -6.91
C ALA A 43 -18.26 2.31 -6.76
N LEU A 44 -17.02 2.10 -7.23
CA LEU A 44 -16.30 0.83 -7.06
C LEU A 44 -16.02 0.51 -5.60
N PHE A 45 -15.58 1.50 -4.82
CA PHE A 45 -15.36 1.32 -3.39
C PHE A 45 -16.66 0.90 -2.66
N ARG A 46 -17.78 1.58 -2.93
CA ARG A 46 -19.08 1.25 -2.33
C ARG A 46 -19.57 -0.13 -2.74
N ASN A 47 -19.39 -0.49 -4.01
CA ASN A 47 -19.70 -1.82 -4.51
C ASN A 47 -18.90 -2.90 -3.76
N TYR A 48 -17.58 -2.70 -3.59
CA TYR A 48 -16.75 -3.60 -2.78
C TYR A 48 -17.20 -3.64 -1.31
N TRP A 49 -17.54 -2.49 -0.72
CA TRP A 49 -17.96 -2.37 0.67
C TRP A 49 -19.20 -3.22 0.97
N GLY A 50 -20.19 -3.18 0.06
CA GLY A 50 -21.47 -3.90 0.19
C GLY A 50 -21.33 -5.42 0.18
N LEU A 51 -20.29 -5.98 -0.45
CA LEU A 51 -20.14 -7.43 -0.59
C LEU A 51 -20.02 -8.12 0.79
N PRO A 52 -20.88 -9.11 1.10
CA PRO A 52 -20.97 -9.68 2.46
C PRO A 52 -19.93 -10.77 2.76
N LYS A 53 -19.32 -11.36 1.74
CA LYS A 53 -18.40 -12.52 1.88
C LYS A 53 -17.01 -12.19 1.37
N ILE A 54 -15.98 -12.57 2.13
CA ILE A 54 -14.56 -12.40 1.75
C ILE A 54 -14.28 -13.01 0.37
N GLN A 55 -14.81 -14.19 0.06
CA GLN A 55 -14.63 -14.83 -1.24
C GLN A 55 -15.19 -14.01 -2.41
N LYS A 56 -16.30 -13.29 -2.20
CA LYS A 56 -16.88 -12.39 -3.21
C LYS A 56 -16.04 -11.13 -3.35
N GLN A 57 -15.55 -10.58 -2.23
CA GLN A 57 -14.62 -9.44 -2.20
C GLN A 57 -13.30 -9.75 -2.92
N GLU A 58 -12.72 -10.94 -2.70
CA GLU A 58 -11.49 -11.35 -3.37
C GLU A 58 -11.69 -11.47 -4.88
N LYS A 59 -12.78 -12.13 -5.31
CA LYS A 59 -13.15 -12.24 -6.73
C LYS A 59 -13.39 -10.87 -7.35
N TRP A 60 -14.09 -9.99 -6.64
CA TRP A 60 -14.30 -8.61 -7.06
C TRP A 60 -12.97 -7.89 -7.27
N ALA A 61 -12.08 -7.94 -6.28
CA ALA A 61 -10.79 -7.25 -6.34
C ALA A 61 -9.94 -7.77 -7.51
N ASP A 62 -9.90 -9.08 -7.72
CA ASP A 62 -9.14 -9.65 -8.85
C ASP A 62 -9.73 -9.21 -10.20
N PHE A 63 -11.05 -9.22 -10.34
CA PHE A 63 -11.71 -8.82 -11.57
C PHE A 63 -11.54 -7.32 -11.86
N VAL A 64 -11.91 -6.46 -10.90
CA VAL A 64 -11.90 -5.00 -11.08
C VAL A 64 -10.50 -4.48 -11.34
N LEU A 65 -9.51 -4.95 -10.56
CA LEU A 65 -8.15 -4.50 -10.74
C LEU A 65 -7.59 -4.99 -12.09
N THR A 66 -7.94 -6.20 -12.54
CA THR A 66 -7.55 -6.69 -13.87
C THR A 66 -8.23 -5.92 -15.01
N ALA A 67 -9.48 -5.50 -14.83
CA ALA A 67 -10.19 -4.63 -15.78
C ALA A 67 -9.50 -3.26 -15.88
N ILE A 68 -9.16 -2.64 -14.75
CA ILE A 68 -8.41 -1.38 -14.69
C ILE A 68 -7.04 -1.53 -15.37
N GLU A 69 -6.33 -2.64 -15.16
CA GLU A 69 -5.02 -2.88 -15.78
C GLU A 69 -5.04 -2.84 -17.31
N LYS A 70 -6.17 -3.10 -17.97
CA LYS A 70 -6.26 -3.04 -19.44
C LYS A 70 -6.35 -1.61 -19.97
N ARG A 71 -6.61 -0.63 -19.11
CA ARG A 71 -6.80 0.77 -19.51
C ARG A 71 -5.47 1.50 -19.71
N ALA A 72 -5.50 2.56 -20.52
CA ALA A 72 -4.35 3.43 -20.73
C ALA A 72 -4.07 4.31 -19.50
N ASP A 73 -5.12 4.78 -18.82
CA ASP A 73 -5.12 5.64 -17.62
C ASP A 73 -5.16 4.83 -16.31
N ARG A 74 -4.61 3.61 -16.33
CA ARG A 74 -4.66 2.66 -15.20
C ARG A 74 -4.00 3.20 -13.92
N ASN A 75 -2.95 4.00 -14.07
CA ASN A 75 -2.19 4.54 -12.94
C ASN A 75 -3.00 5.60 -12.19
N GLU A 76 -3.69 6.47 -12.94
CA GLU A 76 -4.65 7.43 -12.41
C GLU A 76 -5.78 6.70 -11.68
N PHE A 77 -6.32 5.63 -12.27
CA PHE A 77 -7.35 4.81 -11.62
C PHE A 77 -6.89 4.21 -10.29
N PHE A 78 -5.70 3.61 -10.22
CA PHE A 78 -5.18 3.06 -8.98
C PHE A 78 -4.95 4.15 -7.93
N ALA A 79 -4.43 5.32 -8.34
CA ALA A 79 -4.23 6.45 -7.45
C ALA A 79 -5.56 6.98 -6.86
N TYR A 80 -6.58 7.20 -7.69
CA TYR A 80 -7.89 7.65 -7.22
C TYR A 80 -8.61 6.60 -6.38
N LEU A 81 -8.51 5.31 -6.74
CA LEU A 81 -9.07 4.23 -5.91
C LEU A 81 -8.41 4.18 -4.54
N MET A 82 -7.08 4.31 -4.46
CA MET A 82 -6.36 4.36 -3.19
C MET A 82 -6.76 5.58 -2.34
N GLU A 83 -6.93 6.74 -2.98
CA GLU A 83 -7.39 7.97 -2.30
C GLU A 83 -8.81 7.81 -1.75
N CYS A 84 -9.73 7.19 -2.50
CA CYS A 84 -11.07 6.87 -1.99
C CYS A 84 -11.00 5.94 -0.76
N ILE A 85 -10.21 4.86 -0.83
CA ILE A 85 -10.05 3.95 0.32
C ILE A 85 -9.48 4.70 1.53
N LYS A 86 -8.49 5.57 1.32
CA LYS A 86 -7.86 6.35 2.40
C LYS A 86 -8.82 7.33 3.07
N GLN A 87 -9.66 8.02 2.29
CA GLN A 87 -10.66 8.95 2.81
C GLN A 87 -11.70 8.23 3.68
N GLU A 88 -12.13 7.06 3.21
CA GLU A 88 -13.13 6.25 3.91
C GLU A 88 -12.51 5.53 5.12
N TRP A 89 -11.24 5.13 5.08
CA TRP A 89 -10.55 4.36 6.12
C TRP A 89 -10.75 4.89 7.55
N ARG A 90 -10.75 6.23 7.70
CA ARG A 90 -10.93 6.90 8.99
C ARG A 90 -12.32 6.72 9.59
N GLN A 91 -13.30 6.44 8.73
CA GLN A 91 -14.72 6.29 9.09
C GLN A 91 -15.10 4.80 9.26
N ILE A 92 -14.23 3.88 8.86
CA ILE A 92 -14.46 2.44 8.94
C ILE A 92 -14.21 1.95 10.37
N ASP A 93 -15.20 1.26 10.96
CA ASP A 93 -15.04 0.55 12.23
C ASP A 93 -13.85 -0.44 12.15
N ILE A 94 -13.01 -0.49 13.20
CA ILE A 94 -11.84 -1.40 13.27
C ILE A 94 -12.17 -2.83 12.86
N ARG A 95 -13.35 -3.34 13.24
CA ARG A 95 -13.75 -4.73 12.96
C ARG A 95 -13.95 -4.98 11.47
N LEU A 96 -14.19 -3.92 10.70
CA LEU A 96 -14.41 -3.96 9.25
C LEU A 96 -13.14 -3.61 8.46
N LYS A 97 -12.10 -3.04 9.08
CA LYS A 97 -10.83 -2.73 8.41
C LYS A 97 -10.12 -3.95 7.80
N PRO A 98 -10.15 -5.18 8.37
CA PRO A 98 -9.49 -6.34 7.77
C PRO A 98 -9.90 -6.63 6.32
N LYS A 99 -11.17 -6.40 5.93
CA LYS A 99 -11.58 -6.59 4.53
C LYS A 99 -10.98 -5.52 3.59
N PHE A 100 -10.70 -4.31 4.07
CA PHE A 100 -10.05 -3.28 3.27
C PHE A 100 -8.54 -3.43 3.20
N VAL A 101 -7.90 -4.00 4.23
CA VAL A 101 -6.46 -4.34 4.18
C VAL A 101 -6.14 -5.17 2.95
N ASN A 102 -6.96 -6.19 2.65
CA ASN A 102 -6.75 -7.04 1.48
C ASN A 102 -6.88 -6.26 0.17
N LEU A 103 -7.88 -5.38 0.06
CA LEU A 103 -8.03 -4.53 -1.13
C LEU A 103 -6.84 -3.58 -1.29
N VAL A 104 -6.40 -2.92 -0.22
CA VAL A 104 -5.23 -2.02 -0.23
C VAL A 104 -3.99 -2.76 -0.73
N ILE A 105 -3.71 -3.96 -0.19
CA ILE A 105 -2.56 -4.77 -0.64
C ILE A 105 -2.66 -5.08 -2.13
N LYS A 106 -3.82 -5.55 -2.61
CA LYS A 106 -4.00 -5.89 -4.03
C LYS A 106 -3.85 -4.67 -4.96
N VAL A 107 -4.39 -3.51 -4.57
CA VAL A 107 -4.23 -2.27 -5.35
C VAL A 107 -2.76 -1.88 -5.45
N ILE A 108 -2.02 -1.92 -4.33
CA ILE A 108 -0.59 -1.60 -4.32
C ILE A 108 0.23 -2.60 -5.13
N GLU A 109 -0.04 -3.91 -5.01
CA GLU A 109 0.64 -4.93 -5.82
C GLU A 109 0.42 -4.71 -7.33
N LYS A 110 -0.78 -4.28 -7.72
CA LYS A 110 -1.09 -3.92 -9.11
C LYS A 110 -0.36 -2.65 -9.53
N GLN A 111 -0.39 -1.61 -8.72
CA GLN A 111 0.32 -0.36 -9.00
C GLN A 111 1.83 -0.59 -9.17
N ILE A 112 2.45 -1.36 -8.28
CA ILE A 112 3.88 -1.70 -8.33
C ILE A 112 4.26 -2.38 -9.65
N LYS A 113 3.41 -3.26 -10.20
CA LYS A 113 3.67 -3.92 -11.49
C LYS A 113 3.79 -2.93 -12.66
N HIS A 114 3.21 -1.74 -12.54
CA HIS A 114 3.13 -0.75 -13.63
C HIS A 114 3.97 0.51 -13.38
N THR A 115 4.34 0.82 -12.13
CA THR A 115 5.06 2.06 -11.77
C THR A 115 6.39 1.83 -11.03
N ASP A 116 6.82 0.59 -10.90
CA ASP A 116 7.88 0.13 -10.00
C ASP A 116 7.59 0.40 -8.51
N ALA A 117 8.18 -0.41 -7.63
CA ALA A 117 8.06 -0.24 -6.18
C ALA A 117 9.04 0.84 -5.67
N GLN A 118 8.63 2.10 -5.73
CA GLN A 118 9.42 3.22 -5.20
C GLN A 118 9.19 3.41 -3.70
N ILE A 119 10.04 2.81 -2.86
CA ILE A 119 9.92 2.81 -1.38
C ILE A 119 9.78 4.22 -0.82
N ASP A 120 10.55 5.15 -1.37
CA ASP A 120 10.56 6.55 -0.98
C ASP A 120 9.23 7.27 -1.23
N LYS A 121 8.37 6.77 -2.14
CA LYS A 121 7.01 7.31 -2.35
C LYS A 121 5.99 6.80 -1.36
N PHE A 122 6.20 5.61 -0.80
CA PHE A 122 5.22 4.94 0.06
C PHE A 122 5.47 5.19 1.56
N ILE A 123 6.69 5.60 1.95
CA ILE A 123 7.09 5.82 3.35
C ILE A 123 7.37 7.32 3.61
N ILE A 124 6.67 8.25 2.95
CA ILE A 124 6.96 9.70 3.05
C ILE A 124 6.44 10.34 4.34
N LYS A 125 5.24 9.97 4.78
CA LYS A 125 4.50 10.71 5.81
C LYS A 125 3.94 9.71 6.80
N GLY A 126 4.32 9.80 8.08
CA GLY A 126 3.52 9.19 9.14
C GLY A 126 2.29 10.05 9.40
N PRO A 127 1.07 9.56 9.11
CA PRO A 127 -0.04 9.84 10.04
C PRO A 127 -1.20 8.81 10.03
N ASP A 128 -1.05 7.57 9.56
CA ASP A 128 -1.98 6.50 9.95
C ASP A 128 -1.29 5.13 9.93
N ALA A 129 -0.68 4.77 11.06
CA ALA A 129 0.03 3.51 11.26
C ALA A 129 -0.76 2.27 10.82
N GLU A 130 -2.09 2.37 10.84
CA GLU A 130 -2.98 1.27 10.49
C GLU A 130 -3.19 1.15 8.97
N PHE A 131 -3.26 2.28 8.25
CA PHE A 131 -3.45 2.30 6.79
C PHE A 131 -2.14 2.14 6.01
N ASP A 132 -1.09 2.81 6.47
CA ASP A 132 0.21 2.81 5.77
C ASP A 132 0.92 1.46 5.92
N TRP A 133 0.63 0.70 6.98
CA TRP A 133 1.24 -0.60 7.23
C TRP A 133 1.00 -1.63 6.11
N PRO A 134 -0.25 -1.89 5.67
CA PRO A 134 -0.52 -2.71 4.49
C PRO A 134 0.26 -2.30 3.24
N ILE A 135 0.37 -0.99 2.99
CA ILE A 135 1.06 -0.43 1.82
C ILE A 135 2.55 -0.75 1.91
N MET A 136 3.21 -0.37 3.00
CA MET A 136 4.64 -0.63 3.21
C MET A 136 4.96 -2.12 3.11
N LYS A 137 4.11 -2.97 3.68
CA LYS A 137 4.27 -4.42 3.63
C LYS A 137 4.21 -4.94 2.19
N ALA A 138 3.26 -4.47 1.38
CA ALA A 138 3.16 -4.88 -0.02
C ALA A 138 4.38 -4.44 -0.83
N VAL A 139 4.84 -3.19 -0.63
CA VAL A 139 6.04 -2.65 -1.29
C VAL A 139 7.27 -3.47 -0.94
N ILE A 140 7.57 -3.70 0.34
CA ILE A 140 8.74 -4.47 0.75
C ILE A 140 8.67 -5.93 0.28
N LYS A 141 7.48 -6.55 0.31
CA LYS A 141 7.31 -7.92 -0.20
C LYS A 141 7.56 -8.04 -1.71
N SER A 142 7.33 -6.97 -2.47
CA SER A 142 7.59 -6.96 -3.90
C SER A 142 9.08 -6.89 -4.25
N LYS A 143 9.94 -6.56 -3.26
CA LYS A 143 11.38 -6.44 -3.43
C LYS A 143 12.06 -7.76 -3.10
N GLU A 144 12.80 -8.30 -4.07
CA GLU A 144 13.69 -9.42 -3.79
C GLU A 144 14.84 -8.97 -2.89
N SER A 145 15.49 -7.85 -3.21
CA SER A 145 16.57 -7.20 -2.44
C SER A 145 16.34 -5.68 -2.35
N LEU A 146 17.08 -5.02 -1.44
CA LEU A 146 17.06 -3.56 -1.30
C LEU A 146 18.31 -2.96 -1.94
N SER A 147 18.13 -1.91 -2.73
CA SER A 147 19.26 -1.10 -3.21
C SER A 147 19.92 -0.35 -2.06
N THR A 148 21.14 0.15 -2.28
CA THR A 148 21.85 1.00 -1.32
C THR A 148 21.05 2.24 -0.96
N ALA A 149 20.45 2.91 -1.96
CA ALA A 149 19.65 4.12 -1.75
C ALA A 149 18.39 3.84 -0.91
N GLU A 150 17.69 2.74 -1.19
CA GLU A 150 16.52 2.33 -0.41
C GLU A 150 16.90 1.95 1.03
N THR A 151 18.04 1.26 1.20
CA THR A 151 18.56 0.90 2.52
C THR A 151 18.90 2.15 3.33
N GLU A 152 19.61 3.11 2.74
CA GLU A 152 19.90 4.40 3.39
C GLU A 152 18.60 5.13 3.79
N TYR A 153 17.65 5.22 2.86
CA TYR A 153 16.37 5.87 3.13
C TYR A 153 15.60 5.22 4.29
N LEU A 154 15.49 3.89 4.30
CA LEU A 154 14.79 3.15 5.36
C LEU A 154 15.46 3.32 6.72
N LEU A 155 16.79 3.36 6.76
CA LEU A 155 17.56 3.57 7.98
C LEU A 155 17.45 5.00 8.49
N ASP A 156 17.54 5.99 7.60
CA ASP A 156 17.34 7.40 7.95
C ASP A 156 15.92 7.62 8.50
N TYR A 157 14.91 6.98 7.88
CA TYR A 157 13.53 7.03 8.37
C TYR A 157 13.39 6.35 9.73
N LEU A 158 14.04 5.19 9.94
CA LEU A 158 14.07 4.48 11.22
C LEU A 158 14.68 5.34 12.33
N THR A 159 15.79 6.04 12.05
CA THR A 159 16.47 6.95 12.99
C THR A 159 15.59 8.15 13.35
N LYS A 160 14.98 8.81 12.35
CA LYS A 160 14.11 9.99 12.57
C LYS A 160 12.81 9.66 13.29
N ASN A 161 12.32 8.42 13.15
CA ASN A 161 11.07 7.95 13.74
C ASN A 161 11.32 6.87 14.80
N ALA A 162 12.42 7.01 15.54
CA ALA A 162 12.76 6.12 16.65
C ALA A 162 11.60 6.09 17.67
N ASN A 163 11.23 4.89 18.13
CA ASN A 163 10.09 4.62 19.02
C ASN A 163 8.69 4.69 18.37
N THR A 164 8.58 4.68 17.04
CA THR A 164 7.29 4.49 16.34
C THR A 164 7.02 3.02 16.01
N TYR A 165 5.81 2.72 15.53
CA TYR A 165 5.44 1.39 15.01
C TYR A 165 6.35 0.91 13.86
N PHE A 166 7.03 1.84 13.18
CA PHE A 166 7.98 1.53 12.12
C PHE A 166 9.13 0.65 12.62
N MET A 167 9.53 0.74 13.90
CA MET A 167 10.52 -0.18 14.48
C MET A 167 10.06 -1.64 14.36
N ASN A 168 8.80 -1.94 14.67
CA ASN A 168 8.25 -3.30 14.55
C ASN A 168 8.15 -3.73 13.08
N PHE A 169 7.79 -2.81 12.18
CA PHE A 169 7.80 -3.06 10.74
C PHE A 169 9.19 -3.45 10.27
N PHE A 170 10.18 -2.64 10.64
CA PHE A 170 11.57 -2.79 10.24
C PHE A 170 12.12 -4.14 10.70
N ILE A 171 11.95 -4.49 11.98
CA ILE A 171 12.39 -5.77 12.55
C ILE A 171 11.79 -6.94 11.78
N LYS A 172 10.50 -6.86 11.42
CA LYS A 172 9.77 -7.98 10.83
C LYS A 172 10.01 -8.13 9.33
N HIS A 173 10.22 -7.02 8.62
CA HIS A 173 10.18 -6.99 7.16
C HIS A 173 11.48 -6.52 6.50
N ILE A 174 12.21 -5.58 7.11
CA ILE A 174 13.45 -5.03 6.53
C ILE A 174 14.68 -5.79 7.03
N LEU A 175 14.80 -5.97 8.35
CA LEU A 175 15.96 -6.62 8.97
C LEU A 175 16.27 -8.02 8.39
N PRO A 176 15.28 -8.88 8.05
CA PRO A 176 15.57 -10.16 7.40
C PRO A 176 16.26 -10.01 6.04
N ILE A 177 15.89 -8.98 5.26
CA ILE A 177 16.53 -8.68 3.97
C ILE A 177 17.97 -8.24 4.21
N LEU A 178 18.19 -7.33 5.16
CA LEU A 178 19.53 -6.83 5.50
C LEU A 178 20.45 -7.92 6.05
N LYS A 179 19.93 -8.87 6.83
CA LYS A 179 20.71 -10.03 7.31
C LYS A 179 21.14 -10.97 6.19
N ARG A 180 20.35 -11.06 5.12
CA ARG A 180 20.62 -11.93 3.97
C ARG A 180 21.58 -11.25 2.98
N ASP A 181 21.34 -9.98 2.68
CA ASP A 181 22.04 -9.25 1.61
C ASP A 181 23.25 -8.45 2.12
N GLY A 182 23.29 -8.19 3.42
CA GLY A 182 24.27 -7.32 4.06
C GLY A 182 23.91 -5.83 3.97
N VAL A 183 24.64 -5.02 4.75
CA VAL A 183 24.59 -3.55 4.70
C VAL A 183 26.01 -3.05 4.53
N THR A 184 26.23 -2.00 3.74
CA THR A 184 27.59 -1.45 3.66
C THR A 184 28.02 -0.90 5.02
N LYS A 185 29.29 -1.13 5.40
CA LYS A 185 29.83 -0.68 6.68
C LYS A 185 29.59 0.82 6.93
N LYS A 186 29.79 1.66 5.92
CA LYS A 186 29.54 3.10 5.99
C LYS A 186 28.11 3.44 6.43
N ILE A 187 27.12 2.74 5.88
CA ILE A 187 25.70 2.96 6.20
C ILE A 187 25.39 2.44 7.61
N ALA A 188 25.91 1.27 7.94
CA ALA A 188 25.67 0.63 9.22
C ALA A 188 26.29 1.43 10.38
N ASP A 189 27.52 1.94 10.20
CA ASP A 189 28.22 2.81 11.14
C ASP A 189 27.44 4.12 11.35
N ARG A 190 26.98 4.76 10.25
CA ARG A 190 26.16 5.98 10.32
C ARG A 190 24.88 5.76 11.10
N ALA A 191 24.10 4.74 10.73
CA ALA A 191 22.85 4.43 11.38
C ALA A 191 23.04 4.09 12.87
N TYR A 192 24.10 3.36 13.24
CA TYR A 192 24.40 3.05 14.63
C TYR A 192 24.77 4.30 15.44
N ALA A 193 25.63 5.17 14.89
CA ALA A 193 26.06 6.40 15.55
C ALA A 193 24.90 7.39 15.76
N GLU A 194 24.06 7.59 14.74
CA GLU A 194 22.92 8.50 14.81
C GLU A 194 21.76 7.93 15.63
N GLY A 195 21.53 6.62 15.51
CA GLY A 195 20.42 5.92 16.14
C GLY A 195 20.62 5.57 17.62
N SER A 196 21.86 5.39 18.07
CA SER A 196 22.18 4.94 19.44
C SER A 196 22.36 6.08 20.45
N SER A 197 21.51 7.11 20.37
CA SER A 197 21.52 8.24 21.30
C SER A 197 21.12 7.84 22.74
N LYS A 198 21.39 8.72 23.72
CA LYS A 198 20.95 8.50 25.11
C LYS A 198 19.43 8.39 25.25
N GLU A 199 18.67 9.05 24.37
CA GLU A 199 17.21 9.14 24.39
C GLU A 199 16.53 7.95 23.68
N THR A 200 17.30 7.17 22.92
CA THR A 200 16.81 5.99 22.21
C THR A 200 16.55 4.83 23.17
N SER A 201 15.40 4.15 23.04
CA SER A 201 15.04 2.99 23.85
C SER A 201 16.03 1.83 23.69
N SER A 202 16.17 0.99 24.72
CA SER A 202 17.11 -0.16 24.70
C SER A 202 16.84 -1.11 23.54
N ARG A 203 15.57 -1.37 23.23
CA ARG A 203 15.16 -2.23 22.11
C ARG A 203 15.57 -1.65 20.75
N MET A 204 15.53 -0.33 20.62
CA MET A 204 15.94 0.34 19.40
C MET A 204 17.47 0.36 19.25
N LYS A 205 18.22 0.52 20.36
CA LYS A 205 19.69 0.35 20.37
C LYS A 205 20.09 -1.07 19.96
N GLU A 206 19.38 -2.08 20.46
CA GLU A 206 19.58 -3.48 20.04
C GLU A 206 19.32 -3.66 18.54
N LEU A 207 18.27 -3.04 18.00
CA LEU A 207 18.01 -3.06 16.54
C LEU A 207 19.17 -2.43 15.74
N PHE A 208 19.67 -1.26 16.15
CA PHE A 208 20.82 -0.65 15.48
C PHE A 208 22.09 -1.48 15.59
N TYR A 209 22.32 -2.15 16.72
CA TYR A 209 23.40 -3.11 16.86
C TYR A 209 23.25 -4.30 15.91
N LEU A 210 22.03 -4.84 15.77
CA LEU A 210 21.74 -5.93 14.82
C LEU A 210 21.95 -5.49 13.37
N ILE A 211 21.61 -4.25 13.02
CA ILE A 211 21.89 -3.67 11.69
C ILE A 211 23.39 -3.55 11.47
N HIS A 212 24.13 -3.05 12.47
CA HIS A 212 25.58 -2.94 12.42
C HIS A 212 26.25 -4.30 12.22
N ALA A 213 25.73 -5.35 12.86
CA ALA A 213 26.21 -6.72 12.68
C ALA A 213 25.93 -7.33 11.29
N CYS A 214 25.08 -6.68 10.47
CA CYS A 214 24.87 -7.07 9.08
C CYS A 214 25.92 -6.49 8.13
N ALA A 215 26.85 -5.66 8.62
CA ALA A 215 27.96 -5.17 7.82
C ALA A 215 29.06 -6.25 7.67
N PRO A 216 29.53 -6.50 6.43
CA PRO A 216 30.65 -7.42 6.19
C PRO A 216 32.00 -6.84 6.65
#